data_AF-A0A7S4L824-F1
#
_entry.id   AF-A0A7S4L824-F1
#
_cell.length_a   1.000
_cell.length_b   1.000
_cell.length_c   1.000
_cell.angle_alpha   90.00
_cell.angle_beta   90.00
_cell.angle_gamma   90.00
#
_symmetry.space_group_name_H-M   'P 1'
#
loop_
_entity.id
_entity.type
_entity.pdbx_description
1 polymer ?
#
loop_
_entity_poly.entity_id
_entity_poly.type
_entity_poly.pdbx_seq_one_letter_code
_entity_poly.pdbx_strand_id
1 'polypeptide(L)'
;IPPPPPGSSSSSPPPPPGSGQSAKMSYKQKREMEQKKKQQQRPQKPKELPYLPHVTIPASGASRWLKVERVERSESGCVFFVIFENGKKSVLKGSSTVVQETFAHELAKIMKVGVVGNYRLITFTDREFSALKTSLFQKCVGVGGDGGDGGDMVLKMAIERELNRPFFGEMDFIYGKSLVRRLREEPLTKRELKDIGRILAFDLMINNWDRIPLVWGNIGNVDNIIFCDQEHVESKGSCVVFGEGEKEKETTREKE
;
A
#
# COMPACT_ATOMS: atom_id res chain seq x y z
N ILE A 1 20.49 31.38 -77.77
CA ILE A 1 19.26 30.61 -77.44
C ILE A 1 19.72 29.39 -76.66
N PRO A 2 19.42 29.28 -75.35
CA PRO A 2 19.85 28.14 -74.55
C PRO A 2 19.02 26.87 -74.87
N PRO A 3 19.59 25.66 -74.70
CA PRO A 3 18.89 24.42 -75.01
C PRO A 3 17.79 24.11 -73.99
N PRO A 4 16.73 23.39 -74.39
CA PRO A 4 15.65 23.02 -73.49
C PRO A 4 16.11 21.98 -72.47
N PRO A 5 15.53 21.98 -71.27
CA PRO A 5 15.88 21.03 -70.21
C PRO A 5 15.47 19.59 -70.58
N PRO A 6 16.22 18.58 -70.09
CA PRO A 6 15.94 17.18 -70.36
C PRO A 6 14.60 16.74 -69.73
N GLY A 7 13.83 15.98 -70.52
CA GLY A 7 12.50 15.50 -70.17
C GLY A 7 12.48 14.62 -68.91
N SER A 8 11.54 14.92 -68.03
CA SER A 8 11.24 14.17 -66.81
C SER A 8 10.71 12.78 -67.16
N SER A 9 11.51 11.75 -66.93
CA SER A 9 11.08 10.35 -66.95
C SER A 9 10.15 10.09 -65.77
N SER A 10 8.89 9.77 -66.04
CA SER A 10 7.89 9.39 -65.05
C SER A 10 8.19 8.00 -64.48
N SER A 11 8.76 7.93 -63.27
CA SER A 11 8.80 6.71 -62.49
C SER A 11 7.44 6.51 -61.81
N SER A 12 6.79 5.39 -62.10
CA SER A 12 5.55 5.00 -61.45
C SER A 12 5.78 4.77 -59.95
N PRO A 13 4.85 5.19 -59.07
CA PRO A 13 4.98 4.99 -57.63
C PRO A 13 4.95 3.49 -57.27
N PRO A 14 5.68 3.07 -56.23
CA PRO A 14 5.68 1.69 -55.76
C PRO A 14 4.29 1.27 -55.28
N PRO A 15 3.93 -0.01 -55.43
CA PRO A 15 2.65 -0.53 -54.94
C PRO A 15 2.55 -0.38 -53.42
N PRO A 16 1.35 -0.10 -52.88
CA PRO A 16 1.16 0.04 -51.45
C PRO A 16 1.51 -1.29 -50.74
N PRO A 17 2.14 -1.23 -49.55
CA PRO A 17 2.45 -2.42 -48.77
C PRO A 17 1.15 -3.20 -48.51
N GLY A 18 1.16 -4.49 -48.86
CA GLY A 18 0.01 -5.36 -48.71
C GLY A 18 -0.54 -5.27 -47.30
N SER A 19 -1.85 -4.98 -47.19
CA SER A 19 -2.58 -4.93 -45.94
C SER A 19 -2.61 -6.32 -45.31
N GLY A 20 -1.52 -6.69 -44.63
CA GLY A 20 -1.46 -7.87 -43.81
C GLY A 20 -2.60 -7.80 -42.82
N GLN A 21 -3.56 -8.72 -42.94
CA GLN A 21 -4.66 -8.90 -42.00
C GLN A 21 -4.05 -9.36 -40.67
N SER A 22 -3.48 -8.42 -39.91
CA SER A 22 -3.01 -8.66 -38.57
C SER A 22 -4.25 -8.98 -37.75
N ALA A 23 -4.41 -10.25 -37.39
CA ALA A 23 -5.54 -10.73 -36.60
C ALA A 23 -5.72 -9.82 -35.39
N LYS A 24 -6.80 -9.03 -35.39
CA LYS A 24 -7.12 -8.14 -34.28
C LYS A 24 -7.52 -9.02 -33.10
N MET A 25 -6.52 -9.34 -32.27
CA MET A 25 -6.72 -10.04 -31.02
C MET A 25 -7.79 -9.31 -30.21
N SER A 26 -8.85 -10.03 -29.83
CA SER A 26 -9.99 -9.45 -29.12
C SER A 26 -9.53 -8.79 -27.82
N TYR A 27 -10.18 -7.70 -27.42
CA TYR A 27 -9.90 -7.02 -26.15
C TYR A 27 -9.93 -7.98 -24.96
N LYS A 28 -10.82 -8.98 -25.00
CA LYS A 28 -10.92 -10.04 -23.99
C LYS A 28 -9.65 -10.91 -23.93
N GLN A 29 -9.13 -11.32 -25.09
CA GLN A 29 -7.91 -12.12 -25.19
C GLN A 29 -6.67 -11.34 -24.72
N LYS A 30 -6.59 -10.03 -25.03
CA LYS A 30 -5.51 -9.18 -24.52
C LYS A 30 -5.52 -9.11 -22.99
N ARG A 31 -6.68 -8.91 -22.36
CA ARG A 31 -6.80 -8.88 -20.89
C ARG A 31 -6.43 -10.21 -20.23
N GLU A 32 -6.87 -11.34 -20.80
CA GLU A 32 -6.54 -12.67 -20.27
C GLU A 32 -5.04 -12.97 -20.37
N MET A 33 -4.39 -12.58 -21.47
CA MET A 33 -2.95 -12.78 -21.66
C MET A 33 -2.13 -11.91 -20.69
N GLU A 34 -2.56 -10.67 -20.46
CA GLU A 34 -1.92 -9.76 -19.50
C GLU A 34 -2.06 -10.25 -18.05
N GLN A 35 -3.23 -10.82 -17.69
CA GLN A 35 -3.44 -11.46 -16.39
C GLN A 35 -2.55 -12.70 -16.18
N LYS A 36 -2.44 -13.57 -17.19
CA LYS A 36 -1.55 -14.74 -17.13
C LYS A 36 -0.08 -14.34 -17.00
N LYS A 37 0.35 -13.31 -17.71
CA LYS A 37 1.73 -12.79 -17.64
C LYS A 37 2.03 -12.21 -16.25
N LYS A 38 1.07 -11.49 -15.63
CA LYS A 38 1.18 -11.01 -14.24
C LYS A 38 1.21 -12.15 -13.22
N GLN A 39 0.49 -13.25 -13.43
CA GLN A 39 0.55 -14.42 -12.54
C GLN A 39 1.87 -15.18 -12.63
N GLN A 40 2.44 -15.35 -13.84
CA GLN A 40 3.71 -16.06 -14.03
C GLN A 40 4.94 -15.27 -13.57
N GLN A 41 4.86 -13.93 -13.56
CA GLN A 41 5.93 -13.05 -13.08
C GLN A 41 5.84 -12.74 -11.58
N ARG A 42 5.15 -13.56 -10.78
CA ARG A 42 5.14 -13.34 -9.34
C ARG A 42 6.57 -13.48 -8.79
N PRO A 43 7.15 -12.42 -8.22
CA PRO A 43 8.48 -12.48 -7.63
C PRO A 43 8.51 -13.53 -6.52
N GLN A 44 9.70 -14.06 -6.26
CA GLN A 44 9.93 -15.01 -5.17
C GLN A 44 9.34 -14.45 -3.87
N LYS A 45 8.73 -15.36 -3.09
CA LYS A 45 8.03 -15.07 -1.84
C LYS A 45 8.85 -14.07 -1.01
N PRO A 46 8.31 -12.88 -0.67
CA PRO A 46 9.02 -11.91 0.16
C PRO A 46 9.54 -12.61 1.41
N LYS A 47 10.82 -12.38 1.76
CA LYS A 47 11.33 -12.82 3.06
C LYS A 47 10.42 -12.23 4.13
N GLU A 48 9.78 -13.10 4.91
CA GLU A 48 8.95 -12.65 6.03
C GLU A 48 9.83 -11.81 6.94
N LEU A 49 9.40 -10.56 7.19
CA LEU A 49 10.15 -9.65 8.02
C LEU A 49 10.11 -10.15 9.47
N PRO A 50 11.26 -10.19 10.17
CA PRO A 50 11.28 -10.60 11.56
C PRO A 50 10.36 -9.70 12.38
N TYR A 51 9.61 -10.36 13.25
CA TYR A 51 8.70 -9.75 14.20
C TYR A 51 9.52 -9.08 15.32
N LEU A 52 9.19 -7.83 15.63
CA LEU A 52 9.79 -7.07 16.72
C LEU A 52 8.66 -6.45 17.56
N PRO A 53 8.76 -6.46 18.90
CA PRO A 53 7.72 -5.94 19.77
C PRO A 53 7.47 -4.45 19.51
N HIS A 54 6.19 -4.09 19.48
CA HIS A 54 5.73 -2.76 19.09
C HIS A 54 6.04 -1.74 20.19
N VAL A 55 6.52 -0.57 19.79
CA VAL A 55 6.50 0.60 20.65
C VAL A 55 6.07 1.76 19.77
N THR A 56 4.87 2.30 19.98
CA THR A 56 4.40 3.48 19.25
C THR A 56 5.40 4.63 19.43
N ILE A 57 5.84 5.28 18.35
CA ILE A 57 6.60 6.53 18.47
C ILE A 57 5.58 7.63 18.72
N PRO A 58 5.68 8.43 19.79
CA PRO A 58 4.86 9.63 19.89
C PRO A 58 5.09 10.46 18.61
N ALA A 59 3.99 10.81 17.95
CA ALA A 59 4.02 11.63 16.75
C ALA A 59 4.63 12.99 17.10
N SER A 60 5.90 13.20 16.77
CA SER A 60 6.41 14.45 16.19
C SER A 60 7.93 14.52 16.28
N GLY A 61 8.50 15.23 15.30
CA GLY A 61 9.85 15.75 15.38
C GLY A 61 10.72 15.31 14.21
N ALA A 62 11.28 16.30 13.52
CA ALA A 62 12.27 16.09 12.46
C ALA A 62 13.43 15.17 12.90
N SER A 63 13.79 15.20 14.19
CA SER A 63 14.91 14.42 14.76
C SER A 63 14.71 12.92 14.71
N ARG A 64 13.49 12.39 14.73
CA ARG A 64 13.29 10.93 14.71
C ARG A 64 13.68 10.31 13.37
N TRP A 65 13.60 11.08 12.28
CA TRP A 65 14.01 10.62 10.96
C TRP A 65 15.51 10.36 10.89
N LEU A 66 16.31 10.98 11.76
CA LEU A 66 17.74 10.68 11.88
C LEU A 66 18.02 9.25 12.34
N LYS A 67 17.03 8.61 13.01
CA LYS A 67 17.11 7.23 13.52
C LYS A 67 16.53 6.21 12.56
N VAL A 68 16.31 6.56 11.30
CA VAL A 68 15.94 5.58 10.28
C VAL A 68 17.12 4.63 10.13
N GLU A 69 16.87 3.33 10.24
CA GLU A 69 17.86 2.28 10.03
C GLU A 69 17.85 1.85 8.57
N ARG A 70 16.66 1.48 8.07
CA ARG A 70 16.45 1.00 6.70
C ARG A 70 15.07 1.35 6.17
N VAL A 71 14.95 1.31 4.85
CA VAL A 71 13.70 1.58 4.11
C VAL A 71 13.47 0.44 3.15
N GLU A 72 12.26 -0.09 3.13
CA GLU A 72 11.85 -1.15 2.23
C GLU A 72 10.65 -0.69 1.41
N ARG A 73 10.60 -1.09 0.14
CA ARG A 73 9.48 -0.76 -0.75
C ARG A 73 8.52 -1.93 -0.84
N SER A 74 7.23 -1.65 -0.70
CA SER A 74 6.19 -2.64 -0.98
C SER A 74 6.11 -3.00 -2.47
N GLU A 75 5.55 -4.16 -2.78
CA GLU A 75 5.29 -4.59 -4.15
C GLU A 75 4.29 -3.67 -4.89
N SER A 76 3.39 -3.00 -4.15
CA SER A 76 2.43 -2.03 -4.72
C SER A 76 3.11 -0.79 -5.32
N GLY A 77 4.35 -0.51 -4.89
CA GLY A 77 5.19 0.53 -5.44
C GLY A 77 4.97 1.94 -4.89
N CYS A 78 3.88 2.20 -4.15
CA CYS A 78 3.56 3.50 -3.53
C CYS A 78 3.63 3.51 -1.99
N VAL A 79 3.84 2.35 -1.39
CA VAL A 79 4.00 2.17 0.06
C VAL A 79 5.45 1.81 0.39
N PHE A 80 6.00 2.46 1.41
CA PHE A 80 7.34 2.22 1.95
C PHE A 80 7.23 1.87 3.43
N PHE A 81 7.99 0.86 3.85
CA PHE A 81 8.18 0.50 5.25
C PHE A 81 9.47 1.15 5.75
N VAL A 82 9.35 1.97 6.78
CA VAL A 82 10.48 2.65 7.42
C VAL A 82 10.76 1.97 8.74
N ILE A 83 11.96 1.40 8.87
CA ILE A 83 12.41 0.71 10.08
C ILE A 83 13.41 1.62 10.78
N PHE A 84 13.19 1.85 12.07
CA PHE A 84 14.04 2.68 12.92
C PHE A 84 14.99 1.82 13.75
N GLU A 85 16.10 2.41 14.23
CA GLU A 85 17.16 1.73 15.01
C GLU A 85 16.67 0.99 16.27
N ASN A 86 15.52 1.40 16.81
CA ASN A 86 14.90 0.76 17.96
C ASN A 86 13.91 -0.36 17.57
N GLY A 87 13.97 -0.85 16.33
CA GLY A 87 13.10 -1.89 15.80
C GLY A 87 11.68 -1.43 15.45
N LYS A 88 11.32 -0.18 15.75
CA LYS A 88 9.99 0.37 15.45
C LYS A 88 9.81 0.51 13.94
N LYS A 89 8.56 0.46 13.50
CA LYS A 89 8.20 0.52 12.08
C LYS A 89 7.13 1.57 11.84
N SER A 90 7.27 2.31 10.75
CA SER A 90 6.28 3.24 10.23
C SER A 90 6.03 2.96 8.75
N VAL A 91 4.87 3.31 8.25
CA VAL A 91 4.51 3.15 6.85
C VAL A 91 4.33 4.52 6.23
N LEU A 92 5.05 4.76 5.15
CA LEU A 92 4.89 5.96 4.32
C LEU A 92 4.15 5.60 3.05
N LYS A 93 3.14 6.38 2.71
CA LYS A 93 2.34 6.19 1.50
C LYS A 93 2.26 7.48 0.69
N GLY A 94 2.73 7.41 -0.54
CA GLY A 94 2.38 8.38 -1.57
C GLY A 94 1.00 8.05 -2.10
N SER A 95 0.04 8.98 -1.98
CA SER A 95 -1.32 8.77 -2.47
C SER A 95 -1.78 9.95 -3.32
N SER A 96 -2.40 9.65 -4.47
CA SER A 96 -3.14 10.64 -5.27
C SER A 96 -4.51 10.97 -4.66
N THR A 97 -4.97 10.17 -3.70
CA THR A 97 -6.27 10.30 -3.03
C THR A 97 -6.09 10.55 -1.53
N VAL A 98 -5.06 11.32 -1.17
CA VAL A 98 -4.69 11.60 0.23
C VAL A 98 -5.83 12.25 1.03
N VAL A 99 -6.64 13.10 0.38
CA VAL A 99 -7.80 13.74 1.03
C VAL A 99 -8.86 12.70 1.39
N GLN A 100 -9.18 11.79 0.46
CA GLN A 100 -10.13 10.70 0.68
C GLN A 100 -9.65 9.76 1.78
N GLU A 101 -8.36 9.42 1.79
CA GLU A 101 -7.76 8.58 2.84
C GLU A 101 -7.83 9.24 4.22
N THR A 102 -7.46 10.51 4.31
CA THR A 102 -7.51 11.28 5.56
C THR A 102 -8.95 11.38 6.08
N PHE A 103 -9.89 11.71 5.19
CA PHE A 103 -11.30 11.83 5.55
C PHE A 103 -11.88 10.48 6.01
N ALA A 104 -11.61 9.40 5.26
CA ALA A 104 -12.06 8.06 5.62
C ALA A 104 -11.48 7.63 6.97
N HIS A 105 -10.22 7.96 7.25
CA HIS A 105 -9.58 7.67 8.54
C HIS A 105 -10.27 8.39 9.71
N GLU A 106 -10.50 9.69 9.60
CA GLU A 106 -11.16 10.45 10.66
C GLU A 106 -12.62 10.03 10.85
N LEU A 107 -13.34 9.74 9.76
CA LEU A 107 -14.71 9.24 9.84
C LEU A 107 -14.78 7.85 10.48
N ALA A 108 -13.85 6.96 10.15
CA ALA A 108 -13.77 5.63 10.74
C ALA A 108 -13.50 5.69 12.26
N LYS A 109 -12.68 6.65 12.72
CA LYS A 109 -12.50 6.92 14.17
C LYS A 109 -13.80 7.32 14.85
N ILE A 110 -14.53 8.27 14.26
CA ILE A 110 -15.81 8.76 14.80
C ILE A 110 -16.82 7.61 14.90
N MET A 111 -16.90 6.77 13.88
CA MET A 111 -17.80 5.62 13.83
C MET A 111 -17.31 4.41 14.62
N LYS A 112 -16.09 4.48 15.16
CA LYS A 112 -15.43 3.38 15.88
C LYS A 112 -15.34 2.11 15.03
N VAL A 113 -15.07 2.27 13.74
CA VAL A 113 -14.90 1.17 12.78
C VAL A 113 -13.41 0.91 12.58
N GLY A 114 -12.88 -0.06 13.33
CA GLY A 114 -11.64 -0.76 12.98
C GLY A 114 -10.42 0.10 12.61
N VAL A 115 -10.22 1.26 13.25
CA VAL A 115 -9.01 2.07 13.06
C VAL A 115 -7.95 1.57 14.04
N VAL A 116 -6.88 0.94 13.53
CA VAL A 116 -5.86 0.29 14.37
C VAL A 116 -4.57 1.09 14.48
N GLY A 117 -4.49 2.26 13.83
CA GLY A 117 -3.26 3.05 13.85
C GLY A 117 -3.52 4.55 13.75
N ASN A 118 -2.49 5.32 14.07
CA ASN A 118 -2.44 6.72 13.71
C ASN A 118 -2.22 6.84 12.21
N TYR A 119 -2.91 7.82 11.61
CA TYR A 119 -2.64 8.31 10.26
C TYR A 119 -2.47 9.81 10.40
N ARG A 120 -1.44 10.34 9.78
CA ARG A 120 -1.21 11.79 9.73
C ARG A 120 -0.57 12.18 8.42
N LEU A 121 -0.71 13.46 8.11
CA LEU A 121 -0.08 14.05 6.95
C LEU A 121 1.25 14.69 7.32
N ILE A 122 2.21 14.56 6.40
CA ILE A 122 3.47 15.31 6.41
C ILE A 122 3.45 16.23 5.19
N THR A 123 3.63 17.53 5.40
CA THR A 123 3.59 18.53 4.32
C THR A 123 4.98 18.71 3.73
N PHE A 124 5.07 18.84 2.41
CA PHE A 124 6.34 19.04 1.70
C PHE A 124 7.16 20.24 2.21
N THR A 125 6.48 21.29 2.70
CA THR A 125 7.12 22.50 3.22
C THR A 125 7.64 22.37 4.66
N ASP A 126 7.30 21.29 5.36
CA ASP A 126 7.65 21.13 6.76
C ASP A 126 9.15 20.79 6.91
N ARG A 127 9.78 21.32 7.97
CA ARG A 127 11.15 20.91 8.36
C ARG A 127 11.25 19.40 8.56
N GLU A 128 10.16 18.80 9.03
CA GLU A 128 10.03 17.36 9.18
C GLU A 128 10.19 16.63 7.84
N PHE A 129 9.57 17.12 6.76
CA PHE A 129 9.69 16.52 5.44
C PHE A 129 11.13 16.56 4.91
N SER A 130 11.82 17.68 5.12
CA SER A 130 13.23 17.82 4.72
C SER A 130 14.12 16.80 5.43
N ALA A 131 13.93 16.62 6.74
CA ALA A 131 14.64 15.61 7.52
C ALA A 131 14.30 14.19 7.06
N LEU A 132 13.01 13.89 6.87
CA LEU A 132 12.52 12.62 6.32
C LEU A 132 13.23 12.29 4.99
N LYS A 133 13.12 13.17 4.00
CA LYS A 133 13.66 12.93 2.65
C LYS A 133 15.17 12.71 2.68
N THR A 134 15.88 13.52 3.46
CA THR A 134 17.34 13.40 3.63
C THR A 134 17.70 12.02 4.20
N SER A 135 17.02 11.61 5.29
CA SER A 135 17.26 10.33 5.93
C SER A 135 16.97 9.14 5.01
N LEU A 136 15.84 9.15 4.29
CA LEU A 136 15.53 8.06 3.37
C LEU A 136 16.57 7.95 2.24
N PHE A 137 17.00 9.09 1.67
CA PHE A 137 18.00 9.10 0.60
C PHE A 137 19.37 8.62 1.07
N GLN A 138 19.79 9.00 2.28
CA GLN A 138 21.04 8.49 2.87
C GLN A 138 21.04 6.96 2.98
N LYS A 139 19.88 6.34 3.21
CA LYS A 139 19.77 4.86 3.27
C LYS A 139 19.71 4.19 1.91
N CYS A 140 19.39 4.90 0.84
CA CYS A 140 19.40 4.33 -0.51
C CYS A 140 20.80 4.26 -1.13
N VAL A 141 21.73 5.11 -0.67
CA VAL A 141 23.07 5.22 -1.26
C VAL A 141 23.98 4.03 -0.89
N GLY A 142 23.61 3.25 0.12
CA GLY A 142 24.40 2.11 0.55
C GLY A 142 25.68 2.53 1.26
N VAL A 143 25.88 2.00 2.48
CA VAL A 143 27.18 2.01 3.17
C VAL A 143 28.04 0.93 2.51
N GLY A 144 28.38 1.14 1.25
CA GLY A 144 29.32 0.30 0.51
C GLY A 144 30.73 0.67 0.94
N GLY A 145 31.24 -0.02 1.96
CA GLY A 145 32.68 -0.12 2.15
C GLY A 145 33.30 -0.64 0.86
N ASP A 146 34.30 0.09 0.37
CA ASP A 146 35.22 -0.24 -0.70
C ASP A 146 34.61 -0.65 -2.05
N GLY A 147 34.07 0.34 -2.76
CA GLY A 147 34.22 0.42 -4.22
C GLY A 147 33.07 -0.09 -5.11
N GLY A 148 31.95 -0.51 -4.54
CA GLY A 148 30.74 -0.83 -5.30
C GLY A 148 29.74 0.33 -5.31
N ASP A 149 29.81 1.22 -6.30
CA ASP A 149 28.94 2.41 -6.50
C ASP A 149 27.47 2.08 -6.88
N GLY A 150 26.98 0.92 -6.43
CA GLY A 150 25.69 0.35 -6.76
C GLY A 150 24.66 0.51 -5.66
N GLY A 151 24.50 1.72 -5.10
CA GLY A 151 23.36 2.03 -4.24
C GLY A 151 22.04 1.64 -4.92
N ASP A 152 20.98 1.40 -4.15
CA ASP A 152 19.67 1.01 -4.70
C ASP A 152 19.02 2.21 -5.41
N MET A 153 19.50 2.48 -6.61
CA MET A 153 19.06 3.57 -7.47
C MET A 153 17.57 3.43 -7.79
N VAL A 154 17.06 2.18 -7.87
CA VAL A 154 15.65 1.90 -8.10
C VAL A 154 14.81 2.36 -6.92
N LEU A 155 15.22 2.05 -5.69
CA LEU A 155 14.55 2.53 -4.47
C LEU A 155 14.63 4.06 -4.35
N LYS A 156 15.80 4.65 -4.62
CA LYS A 156 15.98 6.11 -4.59
C LYS A 156 15.03 6.81 -5.56
N MET A 157 14.96 6.36 -6.82
CA MET A 157 14.04 6.91 -7.81
C MET A 157 12.56 6.71 -7.42
N ALA A 158 12.22 5.58 -6.79
CA ALA A 158 10.88 5.34 -6.30
C ALA A 158 10.50 6.31 -5.18
N ILE A 159 11.38 6.49 -4.19
CA ILE A 159 11.17 7.44 -3.10
C ILE A 159 11.09 8.85 -3.63
N GLU A 160 11.97 9.25 -4.56
CA GLU A 160 11.94 10.57 -5.17
C GLU A 160 10.62 10.84 -5.90
N ARG A 161 10.17 9.88 -6.71
CA ARG A 161 8.90 9.97 -7.43
C ARG A 161 7.72 10.08 -6.47
N GLU A 162 7.64 9.20 -5.48
CA GLU A 162 6.52 9.21 -4.56
C GLU A 162 6.56 10.44 -3.66
N LEU A 163 7.73 10.82 -3.12
CA LEU A 163 7.90 12.00 -2.26
C LEU A 163 7.82 13.35 -3.00
N ASN A 164 7.67 13.36 -4.33
CA ASN A 164 7.45 14.58 -5.10
C ASN A 164 5.95 14.93 -5.19
N ARG A 165 5.32 15.14 -4.02
CA ARG A 165 3.90 15.50 -3.85
C ARG A 165 3.75 16.50 -2.70
N PRO A 166 2.67 17.29 -2.65
CA PRO A 166 2.48 18.26 -1.57
C PRO A 166 2.29 17.64 -0.18
N PHE A 167 1.73 16.42 -0.11
CA PHE A 167 1.40 15.73 1.13
C PHE A 167 1.73 14.24 1.07
N PHE A 168 2.10 13.69 2.23
CA PHE A 168 2.37 12.27 2.43
C PHE A 168 1.61 11.72 3.61
N GLY A 169 1.01 10.54 3.44
CA GLY A 169 0.45 9.80 4.56
C GLY A 169 1.56 9.07 5.30
N GLU A 170 1.73 9.36 6.58
CA GLU A 170 2.38 8.45 7.51
C GLU A 170 1.31 7.70 8.28
N MET A 171 1.48 6.39 8.40
CA MET A 171 0.64 5.54 9.24
C MET A 171 1.48 4.61 10.12
N ASP A 172 0.90 4.21 11.25
CA ASP A 172 1.50 3.17 12.08
C ASP A 172 1.61 1.86 11.30
N PHE A 173 2.72 1.16 11.48
CA PHE A 173 2.84 -0.20 10.96
C PHE A 173 1.93 -1.14 11.76
N ILE A 174 1.00 -1.81 11.07
CA ILE A 174 0.06 -2.74 11.69
C ILE A 174 0.61 -4.16 11.54
N TYR A 175 0.92 -4.79 12.67
CA TYR A 175 1.26 -6.21 12.70
C TYR A 175 -0.02 -7.02 12.63
N GLY A 176 -0.07 -7.95 11.69
CA GLY A 176 -1.25 -8.76 11.49
C GLY A 176 -1.23 -9.55 10.19
N LYS A 177 -2.35 -10.18 9.93
CA LYS A 177 -2.57 -11.03 8.76
C LYS A 177 -3.69 -10.46 7.92
N SER A 178 -3.55 -10.52 6.60
CA SER A 178 -4.66 -10.16 5.72
C SER A 178 -5.84 -11.12 5.91
N LEU A 179 -7.07 -10.70 5.57
CA LEU A 179 -8.25 -11.57 5.64
C LEU A 179 -8.03 -12.90 4.91
N VAL A 180 -7.38 -12.86 3.74
CA VAL A 180 -7.09 -14.06 2.95
C VAL A 180 -6.16 -15.01 3.71
N ARG A 181 -5.11 -14.49 4.36
CA ARG A 181 -4.20 -15.31 5.16
C ARG A 181 -4.92 -15.85 6.41
N ARG A 182 -5.66 -15.00 7.11
CA ARG A 182 -6.41 -15.35 8.33
C ARG A 182 -7.40 -16.50 8.09
N LEU A 183 -8.14 -16.46 6.98
CA LEU A 183 -9.12 -17.49 6.61
C LEU A 183 -8.51 -18.86 6.27
N ARG A 184 -7.23 -18.90 5.88
CA ARG A 184 -6.53 -20.17 5.59
C ARG A 184 -6.06 -20.89 6.85
N GLU A 185 -5.85 -20.13 7.91
CA GLU A 185 -5.29 -20.65 9.16
C GLU A 185 -6.42 -21.15 10.07
N GLU A 186 -7.47 -20.34 10.30
CA GLU A 186 -8.57 -20.72 11.19
C GLU A 186 -9.90 -20.12 10.74
N PRO A 187 -11.05 -20.70 11.14
CA PRO A 187 -12.35 -20.05 10.96
C PRO A 187 -12.42 -18.68 11.64
N LEU A 188 -13.25 -17.79 11.10
CA LEU A 188 -13.53 -16.50 11.74
C LEU A 188 -14.47 -16.70 12.94
N THR A 189 -14.15 -16.04 14.03
CA THR A 189 -15.00 -15.95 15.21
C THR A 189 -16.25 -15.12 14.92
N LYS A 190 -17.29 -15.30 15.74
CA LYS A 190 -18.52 -14.48 15.69
C LYS A 190 -18.23 -12.97 15.82
N ARG A 191 -17.17 -12.63 16.56
CA ARG A 191 -16.71 -11.24 16.77
C ARG A 191 -16.11 -10.67 15.49
N GLU A 192 -15.14 -11.37 14.93
CA GLU A 192 -14.49 -10.98 13.67
C GLU A 192 -15.52 -10.79 12.53
N LEU A 193 -16.52 -11.66 12.44
CA LEU A 193 -17.62 -11.50 11.49
C LEU A 193 -18.44 -10.21 11.70
N LYS A 194 -18.70 -9.83 12.95
CA LYS A 194 -19.37 -8.55 13.26
C LYS A 194 -18.52 -7.36 12.84
N ASP A 195 -17.21 -7.43 13.04
CA ASP A 195 -16.30 -6.34 12.68
C ASP A 195 -16.14 -6.20 11.16
N ILE A 196 -16.09 -7.32 10.43
CA ILE A 196 -16.22 -7.29 8.97
C ILE A 196 -17.54 -6.63 8.58
N GLY A 197 -18.66 -6.98 9.23
CA GLY A 197 -19.96 -6.33 8.98
C GLY A 197 -19.94 -4.82 9.17
N ARG A 198 -19.24 -4.32 10.21
CA ARG A 198 -19.04 -2.88 10.44
C ARG A 198 -18.20 -2.23 9.35
N ILE A 199 -17.12 -2.89 8.93
CA ILE A 199 -16.28 -2.44 7.83
C ILE A 199 -17.07 -2.35 6.52
N LEU A 200 -17.92 -3.35 6.23
CA LEU A 200 -18.78 -3.35 5.04
C LEU A 200 -19.78 -2.20 5.03
N ALA A 201 -20.43 -1.95 6.17
CA ALA A 201 -21.37 -0.83 6.31
C ALA A 201 -20.65 0.51 6.11
N PHE A 202 -19.45 0.65 6.67
CA PHE A 202 -18.61 1.82 6.49
C PHE A 202 -18.20 2.02 5.02
N ASP A 203 -17.72 0.97 4.35
CA ASP A 203 -17.29 1.03 2.96
C ASP A 203 -18.45 1.38 2.02
N LEU A 204 -19.66 0.85 2.29
CA LEU A 204 -20.86 1.24 1.55
C LEU A 204 -21.15 2.74 1.69
N MET A 205 -21.04 3.27 2.92
CA MET A 205 -21.32 4.68 3.22
C MET A 205 -20.33 5.63 2.54
N ILE A 206 -19.04 5.29 2.52
CA ILE A 206 -18.01 6.13 1.86
C ILE A 206 -17.79 5.76 0.38
N ASN A 207 -18.61 4.87 -0.16
CA ASN A 207 -18.50 4.35 -1.52
C ASN A 207 -17.08 3.80 -1.84
N ASN A 208 -16.48 3.12 -0.86
CA ASN A 208 -15.18 2.46 -1.01
C ASN A 208 -15.37 1.11 -1.69
N TRP A 209 -15.34 1.14 -3.01
CA TRP A 209 -15.50 -0.04 -3.84
C TRP A 209 -14.28 -0.97 -3.81
N ASP A 210 -13.09 -0.51 -3.41
CA ASP A 210 -11.85 -1.30 -3.57
C ASP A 210 -11.76 -2.49 -2.60
N ARG A 211 -12.32 -2.43 -1.38
CA ARG A 211 -12.02 -3.43 -0.34
C ARG A 211 -12.79 -4.76 -0.51
N ILE A 212 -14.11 -4.75 -0.38
CA ILE A 212 -14.95 -5.95 -0.56
C ILE A 212 -15.97 -5.66 -1.67
N PRO A 213 -16.10 -6.56 -2.67
CA PRO A 213 -17.09 -6.37 -3.71
C PRO A 213 -18.49 -6.60 -3.13
N LEU A 214 -19.24 -5.51 -2.97
CA LEU A 214 -20.65 -5.54 -2.59
C LEU A 214 -21.51 -5.27 -3.82
N VAL A 215 -21.92 -4.02 -4.00
CA VAL A 215 -22.85 -3.58 -5.05
C VAL A 215 -22.15 -3.09 -6.32
N TRP A 216 -20.82 -3.02 -6.32
CA TRP A 216 -20.03 -2.34 -7.36
C TRP A 216 -19.58 -3.21 -8.54
N GLY A 217 -19.89 -4.52 -8.52
CA GLY A 217 -19.55 -5.44 -9.62
C GLY A 217 -18.05 -5.59 -9.88
N ASN A 218 -17.19 -5.23 -8.92
CA ASN A 218 -15.74 -5.38 -9.00
C ASN A 218 -15.27 -6.67 -8.29
N ILE A 219 -13.97 -6.94 -8.30
CA ILE A 219 -13.38 -8.10 -7.60
C ILE A 219 -13.04 -7.77 -6.14
N GLY A 220 -12.83 -6.48 -5.84
CA GLY A 220 -12.30 -5.99 -4.58
C GLY A 220 -10.84 -6.40 -4.32
N ASN A 221 -10.38 -6.03 -3.13
CA ASN A 221 -9.04 -6.20 -2.61
C ASN A 221 -9.14 -6.48 -1.11
N VAL A 222 -9.52 -7.72 -0.81
CA VAL A 222 -9.70 -8.22 0.55
C VAL A 222 -8.42 -8.22 1.38
N ASP A 223 -7.24 -8.08 0.75
CA ASP A 223 -5.97 -7.95 1.46
C ASP A 223 -5.84 -6.60 2.20
N ASN A 224 -6.69 -5.62 1.88
CA ASN A 224 -6.81 -4.36 2.63
C ASN A 224 -7.57 -4.50 3.97
N ILE A 225 -7.90 -5.73 4.40
CA ILE A 225 -8.42 -6.03 5.73
C ILE A 225 -7.35 -6.78 6.50
N ILE A 226 -6.89 -6.19 7.60
CA ILE A 226 -5.83 -6.74 8.44
C ILE A 226 -6.40 -7.11 9.80
N PHE A 227 -6.17 -8.36 10.20
CA PHE A 227 -6.44 -8.88 11.54
C PHE A 227 -5.19 -8.70 12.37
N CYS A 228 -5.31 -7.94 13.46
CA CYS A 228 -4.18 -7.61 14.32
C CYS A 228 -4.04 -8.63 15.44
N ASP A 229 -2.81 -9.03 15.74
CA ASP A 229 -2.54 -9.97 16.83
C ASP A 229 -2.71 -9.24 18.18
N GLN A 230 -3.55 -9.77 19.06
CA GLN A 230 -4.10 -9.06 20.23
C GLN A 230 -3.07 -8.64 21.28
N GLU A 231 -1.91 -9.29 21.34
CA GLU A 231 -0.86 -9.02 22.35
C GLU A 231 -0.24 -7.61 22.25
N HIS A 232 -0.61 -6.81 21.25
CA HIS A 232 0.13 -5.59 20.86
C HIS A 232 -0.54 -4.25 21.23
N VAL A 233 -1.75 -4.26 21.74
CA VAL A 233 -2.58 -3.04 21.79
C VAL A 233 -2.88 -2.55 23.21
N GLU A 234 -2.26 -3.15 24.22
CA GLU A 234 -2.47 -2.77 25.62
C GLU A 234 -1.96 -1.37 26.01
N SER A 235 -1.25 -0.66 25.12
CA SER A 235 -0.78 0.70 25.40
C SER A 235 -1.56 1.76 24.62
N LYS A 236 -2.51 2.40 25.32
CA LYS A 236 -3.21 3.65 25.01
C LYS A 236 -4.49 3.53 24.15
N GLY A 237 -5.62 3.61 24.85
CA GLY A 237 -6.80 4.37 24.44
C GLY A 237 -7.42 4.00 23.09
N SER A 238 -8.38 3.08 23.12
CA SER A 238 -9.37 2.85 22.05
C SER A 238 -8.79 2.53 20.67
N CYS A 239 -7.74 1.72 20.61
CA CYS A 239 -7.71 0.71 19.56
C CYS A 239 -8.62 -0.43 20.00
N VAL A 240 -9.55 -0.85 19.15
CA VAL A 240 -10.37 -2.02 19.41
C VAL A 240 -9.46 -3.24 19.29
N VAL A 241 -8.86 -3.60 20.41
CA VAL A 241 -8.32 -4.93 20.68
C VAL A 241 -8.95 -5.47 21.93
N PHE A 242 -9.06 -6.77 21.90
CA PHE A 242 -10.26 -7.49 22.19
C PHE A 242 -9.87 -8.58 23.16
N GLY A 243 -9.53 -8.18 24.38
CA GLY A 243 -9.28 -9.09 25.48
C GLY A 243 -10.39 -10.11 25.63
N GLU A 244 -10.01 -11.29 26.09
CA GLU A 244 -10.86 -12.44 26.39
C GLU A 244 -12.15 -12.00 27.09
N GLY A 245 -13.23 -12.70 26.75
CA GLY A 245 -14.55 -12.40 27.28
C GLY A 245 -14.51 -12.16 28.77
N GLU A 246 -15.10 -11.05 29.21
CA GLU A 246 -15.81 -11.09 30.47
C GLU A 246 -16.61 -12.39 30.44
N LYS A 247 -16.24 -13.34 31.30
CA LYS A 247 -17.07 -14.50 31.59
C LYS A 247 -18.43 -13.90 31.90
N GLU A 248 -19.34 -14.04 30.96
CA GLU A 248 -20.75 -13.76 31.14
C GLU A 248 -21.08 -14.51 32.43
N LYS A 249 -21.33 -13.77 33.52
CA LYS A 249 -21.73 -14.38 34.78
C LYS A 249 -23.03 -15.07 34.44
N GLU A 250 -22.92 -16.36 34.18
CA GLU A 250 -24.02 -17.28 34.07
C GLU A 250 -24.77 -17.11 35.38
N THR A 251 -25.84 -16.32 35.32
CA THR A 251 -26.63 -16.01 36.48
C THR A 251 -27.43 -17.27 36.70
N THR A 252 -26.90 -18.17 37.51
CA THR A 252 -27.59 -19.35 37.99
C THR A 252 -28.86 -18.86 38.67
N ARG A 253 -29.98 -18.84 37.94
CA ARG A 253 -31.30 -18.82 38.55
C ARG A 253 -31.49 -20.19 39.17
N GLU A 254 -31.03 -20.31 40.41
CA GLU A 254 -31.53 -21.32 41.32
C GLU A 254 -33.05 -21.19 41.37
N LYS A 255 -33.71 -22.30 41.09
CA LYS A 255 -35.14 -22.47 41.32
C LYS A 255 -35.33 -22.55 42.84
N GLU A 256 -35.94 -21.53 43.42
CA GLU A 256 -36.81 -21.69 44.60
C GLU A 256 -38.24 -21.94 44.11
#